data_AF-A0AB39TD08-F1
#
_entry.id   AF-A0AB39TD08-F1
#
_cell.length_a   1.000
_cell.length_b   1.000
_cell.length_c   1.000
_cell.angle_alpha   90.00
_cell.angle_beta   90.00
_cell.angle_gamma   90.00
#
_symmetry.space_group_name_H-M   'P 1'
#
loop_
_entity.id
_entity.type
_entity.pdbx_description
1 polymer ?
#
loop_
_entity_poly.entity_id
_entity_poly.type
_entity_poly.pdbx_seq_one_letter_code
_entity_poly.pdbx_strand_id
1 'polypeptide(L)'
;MGSWRVTVLDHHRADGGRPQGRPEGPLARRDGIQVHGRDGELSCTDTTGRLRWRVPCPGRPNAAHLSSGRVLVTTDSAGYTAWGTLGPALLLDLADGATVAELRGERGAALGGGRFALGLEGYGTFDTRAYDRDGALVDSWRSFGHYVVGSGLRVVETDRRLPTESRVVRLLPGGRIERGPLLTDPQAPAPLVLPDGTLLVLDAGVLRAVGRELDDTALADLLPLPADQGHRFTGTLHRTAEGLTVTLVERHPTRMGHYTTHAWDLALHAP
;
A
#
# COMPACT_ATOMS: atom_id res chain seq x y z
N MET A 1 -22.75 10.68 -18.14
CA MET A 1 -21.63 9.87 -17.64
C MET A 1 -22.11 9.29 -16.32
N GLY A 2 -22.19 7.97 -16.20
CA GLY A 2 -22.57 7.36 -14.93
C GLY A 2 -21.45 7.48 -13.90
N SER A 3 -21.79 7.20 -12.64
CA SER A 3 -20.84 7.01 -11.56
C SER A 3 -20.85 5.55 -11.16
N TRP A 4 -19.74 5.04 -10.63
CA TRP A 4 -19.74 3.74 -9.97
C TRP A 4 -20.78 3.71 -8.85
N ARG A 5 -21.39 2.53 -8.67
CA ARG A 5 -22.33 2.28 -7.57
C ARG A 5 -21.99 0.95 -6.93
N VAL A 6 -22.36 0.81 -5.66
CA VAL A 6 -22.27 -0.47 -4.94
C VAL A 6 -23.62 -0.89 -4.42
N THR A 7 -23.79 -2.19 -4.27
CA THR A 7 -24.92 -2.77 -3.52
C THR A 7 -24.35 -3.72 -2.48
N VAL A 8 -24.75 -3.55 -1.23
CA VAL A 8 -24.42 -4.51 -0.17
C VAL A 8 -25.23 -5.78 -0.42
N LEU A 9 -24.53 -6.89 -0.66
CA LEU A 9 -25.14 -8.20 -0.87
C LEU A 9 -25.30 -8.91 0.47
N ASP A 10 -24.25 -8.87 1.29
CA ASP A 10 -24.23 -9.51 2.60
C ASP A 10 -23.35 -8.74 3.60
N HIS A 11 -23.59 -8.96 4.88
CA HIS A 11 -22.77 -8.49 5.99
C HIS A 11 -22.66 -9.57 7.06
N HIS A 12 -21.43 -9.99 7.33
CA HIS A 12 -21.10 -10.96 8.35
C HIS A 12 -20.30 -10.34 9.48
N ARG A 13 -20.63 -10.75 10.70
CA ARG A 13 -19.90 -10.38 11.90
C ARG A 13 -19.40 -11.64 12.60
N ALA A 14 -18.11 -11.68 12.92
CA ALA A 14 -17.49 -12.78 13.65
C ALA A 14 -16.60 -12.25 14.78
N ASP A 15 -16.75 -12.81 15.98
CA ASP A 15 -15.87 -12.55 17.10
C ASP A 15 -14.76 -13.61 17.14
N GLY A 16 -13.51 -13.19 17.36
CA GLY A 16 -12.38 -14.12 17.35
C GLY A 16 -11.01 -13.46 17.52
N GLY A 17 -9.97 -14.25 17.24
CA GLY A 17 -8.61 -13.74 17.16
C GLY A 17 -8.40 -12.87 15.91
N ARG A 18 -7.31 -12.09 15.89
CA ARG A 18 -6.95 -11.32 14.69
C ARG A 18 -6.76 -12.26 13.50
N PRO A 19 -7.25 -11.93 12.30
CA PRO A 19 -6.82 -12.62 11.08
C PRO A 19 -5.29 -12.56 11.00
N GLN A 20 -4.62 -13.70 11.13
CA GLN A 20 -3.17 -13.80 11.03
C GLN A 20 -2.78 -14.25 9.63
N GLY A 21 -1.71 -13.66 9.10
CA GLY A 21 -1.06 -14.15 7.89
C GLY A 21 -0.57 -13.02 7.00
N ARG A 22 0.74 -13.02 6.72
CA ARG A 22 1.23 -12.44 5.49
C ARG A 22 0.75 -13.34 4.35
N PRO A 23 0.28 -12.81 3.21
CA PRO A 23 -0.03 -13.67 2.07
C PRO A 23 1.18 -14.54 1.74
N GLU A 24 0.97 -15.85 1.69
CA GLU A 24 2.00 -16.81 1.31
C GLU A 24 2.38 -16.60 -0.16
N GLY A 25 3.68 -16.69 -0.46
CA GLY A 25 4.20 -16.58 -1.81
C GLY A 25 5.25 -15.47 -1.99
N PRO A 26 5.60 -15.14 -3.24
CA PRO A 26 6.61 -14.16 -3.54
C PRO A 26 6.17 -12.75 -3.19
N LEU A 27 7.16 -11.92 -2.88
CA LEU A 27 7.00 -10.48 -2.62
C LEU A 27 6.52 -9.72 -3.84
N ALA A 28 6.97 -10.14 -5.02
CA ALA A 28 6.59 -9.56 -6.31
C ALA A 28 6.59 -10.61 -7.41
N ARG A 29 5.70 -10.43 -8.38
CA ARG A 29 5.65 -11.21 -9.63
C ARG A 29 5.49 -10.26 -10.81
N ARG A 30 6.28 -10.44 -11.85
CA ARG A 30 6.13 -9.69 -13.12
C ARG A 30 6.83 -10.42 -14.25
N ASP A 31 6.19 -10.51 -15.41
CA ASP A 31 6.78 -11.05 -16.65
C ASP A 31 7.44 -12.43 -16.45
N GLY A 32 6.79 -13.28 -15.65
CA GLY A 32 7.27 -14.62 -15.35
C GLY A 32 8.40 -14.72 -14.32
N ILE A 33 8.85 -13.59 -13.78
CA ILE A 33 9.82 -13.52 -12.70
C ILE A 33 9.10 -13.42 -11.36
N GLN A 34 9.65 -14.10 -10.35
CA GLN A 34 9.18 -14.03 -8.97
C GLN A 34 10.34 -13.68 -8.04
N VAL A 35 10.12 -12.68 -7.17
CA VAL A 35 11.07 -12.31 -6.11
C VAL A 35 10.53 -12.79 -4.78
N HIS A 36 11.35 -13.55 -4.07
CA HIS A 36 11.02 -14.12 -2.76
C HIS A 36 11.94 -13.53 -1.71
N GLY A 37 11.42 -13.39 -0.50
CA GLY A 37 12.19 -12.94 0.65
C GLY A 37 11.91 -13.79 1.86
N ARG A 38 12.98 -14.12 2.57
CA ARG A 38 12.97 -14.75 3.89
C ARG A 38 14.01 -14.05 4.76
N ASP A 39 13.99 -14.31 6.06
CA ASP A 39 14.92 -13.69 6.99
C ASP A 39 16.37 -13.95 6.54
N GLY A 40 17.12 -12.87 6.30
CA GLY A 40 18.51 -12.93 5.85
C GLY A 40 18.75 -13.15 4.37
N GLU A 41 17.71 -13.31 3.53
CA GLU A 41 17.90 -13.70 2.12
C GLU A 41 16.83 -13.16 1.16
N LEU A 42 17.29 -12.75 -0.03
CA LEU A 42 16.47 -12.51 -1.21
C LEU A 42 16.80 -13.52 -2.30
N SER A 43 15.78 -13.95 -3.04
CA SER A 43 15.99 -14.82 -4.20
C SER A 43 15.03 -14.50 -5.33
N CYS A 44 15.46 -14.84 -6.55
CA CYS A 44 14.67 -14.67 -7.76
C CYS A 44 14.54 -16.01 -8.48
N THR A 45 13.32 -16.33 -8.89
CA THR A 45 13.02 -17.51 -9.70
C THR A 45 12.31 -17.11 -10.99
N ASP A 46 12.42 -17.94 -12.01
CA ASP A 46 11.62 -17.82 -13.24
C ASP A 46 10.29 -18.59 -13.16
N THR A 47 9.56 -18.68 -14.27
CA THR A 47 8.26 -19.35 -14.40
C THR A 47 8.33 -20.85 -14.17
N THR A 48 9.49 -21.46 -14.36
CA THR A 48 9.72 -22.90 -14.14
C THR A 48 10.11 -23.19 -12.69
N GLY A 49 10.26 -22.16 -11.86
CA GLY A 49 10.78 -22.27 -10.50
C GLY A 49 12.29 -22.36 -10.42
N ARG A 50 13.02 -22.20 -11.54
CA ARG A 50 14.47 -22.24 -11.54
C ARG A 50 15.02 -20.99 -10.87
N LEU A 51 15.94 -21.20 -9.93
CA LEU A 51 16.67 -20.13 -9.24
C LEU A 51 17.57 -19.39 -10.24
N ARG A 52 17.42 -18.07 -10.31
CA ARG A 52 18.29 -17.18 -11.09
C ARG A 52 19.44 -16.65 -10.24
N TRP A 53 19.11 -16.19 -9.05
CA TRP A 53 20.09 -15.70 -8.07
C TRP A 53 19.51 -15.76 -6.66
N ARG A 54 20.44 -15.71 -5.71
CA ARG A 54 20.18 -15.66 -4.27
C ARG A 54 21.25 -14.77 -3.65
N VAL A 55 20.83 -13.79 -2.87
CA VAL A 55 21.72 -12.81 -2.23
C VAL A 55 21.36 -12.63 -0.75
N PRO A 56 22.35 -12.31 0.11
CA PRO A 56 22.06 -11.99 1.50
C PRO A 56 21.22 -10.71 1.61
N CYS A 57 20.40 -10.63 2.65
CA CYS A 57 19.58 -9.46 2.96
C CYS A 57 19.84 -9.01 4.40
N PRO A 58 20.24 -7.74 4.63
CA PRO A 58 20.56 -7.20 5.96
C PRO A 58 19.35 -7.00 6.89
N GLY A 59 18.14 -7.29 6.42
CA GLY A 59 16.90 -7.24 7.19
C GLY A 59 15.92 -8.31 6.72
N ARG A 60 14.70 -8.28 7.26
CA ARG A 60 13.59 -9.14 6.84
C ARG A 60 12.87 -8.48 5.66
N PRO A 61 12.88 -9.04 4.45
CA PRO A 61 12.16 -8.45 3.32
C PRO A 61 10.65 -8.36 3.58
N ASN A 62 10.07 -7.17 3.43
CA ASN A 62 8.65 -6.90 3.72
C ASN A 62 7.82 -6.64 2.43
N ALA A 63 8.41 -6.09 1.36
CA ALA A 63 7.80 -5.94 0.05
C ALA A 63 8.85 -5.86 -1.06
N ALA A 64 8.43 -6.09 -2.30
CA ALA A 64 9.28 -5.91 -3.48
C ALA A 64 8.48 -5.28 -4.64
N HIS A 65 9.19 -4.56 -5.52
CA HIS A 65 8.61 -3.88 -6.68
C HIS A 65 9.52 -4.08 -7.90
N LEU A 66 8.93 -4.39 -9.05
CA LEU A 66 9.65 -4.74 -10.28
C LEU A 66 9.46 -3.67 -11.37
N SER A 67 10.57 -3.14 -11.88
CA SER A 67 10.59 -2.10 -12.93
C SER A 67 11.79 -2.33 -13.86
N SER A 68 11.55 -2.62 -15.15
CA SER A 68 12.55 -2.73 -16.24
C SER A 68 13.98 -3.14 -15.83
N GLY A 69 14.18 -4.38 -15.36
CA GLY A 69 15.51 -4.90 -15.00
C GLY A 69 16.03 -4.47 -13.63
N ARG A 70 15.17 -3.88 -12.78
CA ARG A 70 15.46 -3.52 -11.40
C ARG A 70 14.42 -4.08 -10.45
N VAL A 71 14.86 -4.30 -9.22
CA VAL A 71 14.02 -4.68 -8.07
C VAL A 71 14.25 -3.68 -6.95
N LEU A 72 13.19 -3.03 -6.47
CA LEU A 72 13.22 -2.34 -5.19
C LEU A 72 12.66 -3.27 -4.12
N VAL A 73 13.40 -3.50 -3.06
CA VAL A 73 12.97 -4.30 -1.90
C VAL A 73 12.99 -3.42 -0.66
N THR A 74 11.89 -3.38 0.08
CA THR A 74 11.85 -2.77 1.42
C THR A 74 11.99 -3.86 2.48
N THR A 75 12.64 -3.52 3.59
CA THR A 75 12.95 -4.47 4.65
C THR A 75 12.59 -3.94 6.04
N ASP A 76 12.34 -4.85 6.96
CA ASP A 76 12.23 -4.58 8.39
C ASP A 76 13.54 -4.97 9.10
N SER A 77 14.03 -4.15 10.01
CA SER A 77 15.18 -4.45 10.86
C SER A 77 15.07 -3.71 12.20
N ALA A 78 15.30 -4.42 13.30
CA ALA A 78 15.32 -3.83 14.64
C ALA A 78 16.64 -3.11 14.99
N GLY A 79 17.69 -3.29 14.18
CA GLY A 79 19.03 -2.78 14.46
C GLY A 79 19.56 -1.76 13.45
N TYR A 80 18.77 -1.43 12.41
CA TYR A 80 19.25 -0.59 11.32
C TYR A 80 19.19 0.90 11.63
N THR A 81 18.12 1.37 12.27
CA THR A 81 17.95 2.79 12.62
C THR A 81 17.17 2.95 13.92
N ALA A 82 17.14 4.17 14.45
CA ALA A 82 16.26 4.54 15.56
C ALA A 82 14.76 4.60 15.17
N TRP A 83 14.40 4.43 13.90
CA TRP A 83 13.01 4.44 13.38
C TRP A 83 12.26 3.10 13.64
N GLY A 84 12.39 2.57 14.86
CA GLY A 84 11.74 1.30 15.22
C GLY A 84 12.24 0.13 14.39
N THR A 85 11.37 -0.45 13.56
CA THR A 85 11.68 -1.64 12.75
C THR A 85 12.04 -1.31 11.29
N LEU A 86 12.28 -0.05 10.94
CA LEU A 86 12.67 0.32 9.58
C LEU A 86 14.04 -0.28 9.22
N GLY A 87 14.09 -1.12 8.19
CA GLY A 87 15.33 -1.61 7.57
C GLY A 87 15.72 -0.80 6.32
N PRO A 88 16.86 -1.14 5.68
CA PRO A 88 17.26 -0.53 4.42
C PRO A 88 16.27 -0.89 3.30
N ALA A 89 16.10 0.02 2.36
CA ALA A 89 15.49 -0.31 1.08
C ALA A 89 16.61 -0.60 0.07
N LEU A 90 16.54 -1.72 -0.63
CA LEU A 90 17.58 -2.17 -1.55
C LEU A 90 17.10 -2.01 -2.98
N LEU A 91 17.87 -1.30 -3.80
CA LEU A 91 17.73 -1.31 -5.24
C LEU A 91 18.72 -2.34 -5.82
N LEU A 92 18.20 -3.37 -6.46
CA LEU A 92 18.97 -4.48 -7.00
C LEU A 92 18.86 -4.55 -8.53
N ASP A 93 19.92 -5.03 -9.18
CA ASP A 93 19.85 -5.47 -10.56
C ASP A 93 19.08 -6.80 -10.64
N LEU A 94 18.07 -6.87 -11.50
CA LEU A 94 17.24 -8.06 -11.61
C LEU A 94 17.97 -9.23 -12.29
N ALA A 95 19.03 -8.98 -13.06
CA ALA A 95 19.74 -10.02 -13.79
C ALA A 95 20.49 -10.97 -12.85
N ASP A 96 21.13 -10.44 -11.82
CA ASP A 96 22.06 -11.17 -10.94
C ASP A 96 21.86 -10.92 -9.43
N GLY A 97 20.98 -9.98 -9.06
CA GLY A 97 20.71 -9.62 -7.67
C GLY A 97 21.74 -8.67 -7.07
N ALA A 98 22.68 -8.13 -7.85
CA ALA A 98 23.69 -7.20 -7.36
C ALA A 98 23.05 -5.91 -6.82
N THR A 99 23.53 -5.42 -5.68
CA THR A 99 23.07 -4.16 -5.10
C THR A 99 23.54 -3.00 -5.97
N VAL A 100 22.58 -2.25 -6.51
CA VAL A 100 22.81 -0.98 -7.23
C VAL A 100 22.92 0.16 -6.23
N ALA A 101 21.97 0.23 -5.29
CA ALA A 101 21.97 1.25 -4.24
C ALA A 101 21.28 0.76 -2.97
N GLU A 102 21.74 1.28 -1.83
CA GLU A 102 20.98 1.25 -0.58
C GLU A 102 20.26 2.60 -0.41
N LEU A 103 18.95 2.53 -0.24
CA LEU A 103 18.03 3.66 -0.12
C LEU A 103 17.30 3.59 1.24
N ARG A 104 16.53 4.63 1.55
CA ARG A 104 15.76 4.70 2.79
C ARG A 104 14.28 4.97 2.52
N GLY A 105 13.42 4.08 3.01
CA GLY A 105 11.99 4.30 3.10
C GLY A 105 11.22 3.04 3.48
N GLU A 106 9.98 3.26 3.92
CA GLU A 106 9.10 2.24 4.47
C GLU A 106 8.24 1.59 3.38
N ARG A 107 7.85 2.34 2.35
CA ARG A 107 6.88 1.89 1.34
C ARG A 107 7.29 2.34 -0.05
N GLY A 108 7.25 1.40 -1.01
CA GLY A 108 7.67 1.65 -2.39
C GLY A 108 6.58 1.45 -3.44
N ALA A 109 6.90 1.86 -4.66
CA ALA A 109 6.15 1.53 -5.88
C ALA A 109 7.05 1.58 -7.12
N ALA A 110 6.79 0.71 -8.10
CA ALA A 110 7.46 0.74 -9.40
C ALA A 110 6.81 1.77 -10.34
N LEU A 111 7.60 2.71 -10.87
CA LEU A 111 7.14 3.79 -11.76
C LEU A 111 7.34 3.48 -13.26
N GLY A 112 7.90 2.31 -13.58
CA GLY A 112 8.31 1.94 -14.94
C GLY A 112 9.68 2.50 -15.33
N GLY A 113 10.29 1.91 -16.38
CA GLY A 113 11.59 2.35 -16.89
C GLY A 113 12.75 2.17 -15.91
N GLY A 114 12.63 1.26 -14.93
CA GLY A 114 13.63 1.05 -13.89
C GLY A 114 13.51 2.02 -12.71
N ARG A 115 12.54 2.93 -12.73
CA ARG A 115 12.33 3.95 -11.69
C ARG A 115 11.38 3.48 -10.61
N PHE A 116 11.52 4.06 -9.42
CA PHE A 116 10.72 3.74 -8.24
C PHE A 116 10.36 4.98 -7.43
N ALA A 117 9.22 4.95 -6.76
CA ALA A 117 8.90 5.85 -5.65
C ALA A 117 9.15 5.09 -4.35
N LEU A 118 9.64 5.80 -3.33
CA LEU A 118 9.89 5.28 -2.01
C LEU A 118 9.60 6.39 -1.01
N GLY A 119 8.70 6.14 -0.06
CA GLY A 119 8.39 7.12 0.97
C GLY A 119 8.67 6.64 2.37
N LEU A 120 8.73 7.62 3.26
CA LEU A 120 9.05 7.48 4.66
C LEU A 120 8.17 8.41 5.48
N GLU A 121 7.62 7.88 6.57
CA GLU A 121 6.90 8.64 7.58
C GLU A 121 7.51 8.42 8.96
N GLY A 122 7.46 9.46 9.79
CA GLY A 122 7.88 9.41 11.19
C GLY A 122 9.06 10.32 11.50
N TYR A 123 9.18 10.72 12.77
CA TYR A 123 10.24 11.60 13.28
C TYR A 123 10.39 12.89 12.44
N GLY A 124 9.26 13.51 12.10
CA GLY A 124 9.19 14.73 11.29
C GLY A 124 9.28 14.52 9.78
N THR A 125 9.46 13.28 9.31
CA THR A 125 9.44 12.93 7.89
C THR A 125 8.02 12.61 7.43
N PHE A 126 7.63 13.11 6.26
CA PHE A 126 6.39 12.75 5.57
C PHE A 126 6.62 12.96 4.06
N ASP A 127 7.52 12.16 3.50
CA ASP A 127 8.07 12.40 2.18
C ASP A 127 8.03 11.15 1.30
N THR A 128 7.75 11.37 0.02
CA THR A 128 7.91 10.43 -1.08
C THR A 128 9.06 10.92 -1.95
N ARG A 129 9.98 10.03 -2.29
CA ARG A 129 11.11 10.31 -3.17
C ARG A 129 11.04 9.40 -4.39
N ALA A 130 11.21 9.97 -5.59
CA ALA A 130 11.36 9.19 -6.81
C ALA A 130 12.84 9.01 -7.12
N TYR A 131 13.22 7.76 -7.38
CA TYR A 131 14.57 7.37 -7.74
C TYR A 131 14.59 6.82 -9.17
N ASP A 132 15.68 7.08 -9.88
CA ASP A 132 15.93 6.44 -11.16
C ASP A 132 16.45 5.01 -11.01
N ARG A 133 16.81 4.41 -12.15
CA ARG A 133 17.30 3.03 -12.24
C ARG A 133 18.64 2.78 -11.55
N ASP A 134 19.40 3.84 -11.27
CA ASP A 134 20.73 3.76 -10.67
C ASP A 134 20.72 4.30 -9.22
N GLY A 135 19.52 4.62 -8.71
CA GLY A 135 19.30 5.07 -7.33
C GLY A 135 19.50 6.57 -7.13
N ALA A 136 19.63 7.36 -8.21
CA ALA A 136 19.70 8.81 -8.08
C ALA A 136 18.31 9.40 -7.82
N LEU A 137 18.24 10.40 -6.93
CA LEU A 137 17.00 11.11 -6.62
C LEU A 137 16.60 11.99 -7.81
N VAL A 138 15.39 11.80 -8.32
CA VAL A 138 14.83 12.54 -9.46
C VAL A 138 13.80 13.58 -9.01
N ASP A 139 13.00 13.26 -8.00
CA ASP A 139 11.94 14.14 -7.51
C ASP A 139 11.56 13.80 -6.06
N SER A 140 10.88 14.71 -5.38
CA SER A 140 10.41 14.51 -4.02
C SER A 140 9.17 15.32 -3.69
N TRP A 141 8.26 14.72 -2.93
CA TRP A 141 6.99 15.31 -2.51
C TRP A 141 6.80 15.15 -1.01
N ARG A 142 6.24 16.17 -0.36
CA ARG A 142 5.80 16.09 1.03
C ARG A 142 4.45 15.36 1.12
N SER A 143 4.48 14.06 0.86
CA SER A 143 3.35 13.14 0.89
C SER A 143 3.87 11.73 1.22
N PHE A 144 3.09 10.91 1.90
CA PHE A 144 3.40 9.50 2.15
C PHE A 144 2.10 8.71 2.29
N GLY A 145 2.04 7.51 1.71
CA GLY A 145 0.87 6.65 1.84
C GLY A 145 0.84 5.51 0.84
N HIS A 146 -0.34 5.06 0.47
CA HIS A 146 -0.51 3.99 -0.51
C HIS A 146 -0.38 4.53 -1.95
N TYR A 147 0.70 4.16 -2.63
CA TYR A 147 0.96 4.58 -4.01
C TYR A 147 0.09 3.83 -5.01
N VAL A 148 -0.53 4.58 -5.90
CA VAL A 148 -1.26 4.06 -7.07
C VAL A 148 -0.60 4.58 -8.33
N VAL A 149 0.00 3.68 -9.08
CA VAL A 149 0.68 3.97 -10.35
C VAL A 149 -0.27 3.66 -11.50
N GLY A 150 -0.49 4.64 -12.36
CA GLY A 150 -1.32 4.54 -13.57
C GLY A 150 -0.82 5.51 -14.64
N SER A 151 -1.69 6.37 -15.17
CA SER A 151 -1.28 7.49 -16.04
C SER A 151 -0.42 8.54 -15.32
N GLY A 152 -0.35 8.47 -13.98
CA GLY A 152 0.51 9.26 -13.12
C GLY A 152 0.68 8.55 -11.78
N LEU A 153 1.21 9.27 -10.79
CA LEU A 153 1.38 8.78 -9.42
C LEU A 153 0.35 9.45 -8.51
N ARG A 154 -0.55 8.64 -7.94
CA ARG A 154 -1.48 9.08 -6.89
C ARG A 154 -1.13 8.44 -5.57
N VAL A 155 -1.50 9.07 -4.46
CA VAL A 155 -1.26 8.57 -3.10
C VAL A 155 -2.54 8.71 -2.29
N VAL A 156 -2.94 7.63 -1.63
CA VAL A 156 -3.88 7.71 -0.51
C VAL A 156 -3.03 7.89 0.73
N GLU A 157 -2.96 9.11 1.25
CA GLU A 157 -2.02 9.50 2.30
C GLU A 157 -2.31 8.82 3.62
N THR A 158 -1.24 8.48 4.35
CA THR A 158 -1.31 7.85 5.67
C THR A 158 -0.42 8.60 6.66
N ASP A 159 -0.97 9.64 7.28
CA ASP A 159 -0.32 10.49 8.27
C ASP A 159 -0.84 10.14 9.67
N ARG A 160 0.05 9.71 10.56
CA ARG A 160 -0.31 9.24 11.92
C ARG A 160 -0.76 10.38 12.86
N ARG A 161 -0.67 11.65 12.42
CA ARG A 161 -1.13 12.82 13.19
C ARG A 161 -2.66 12.80 13.39
N LEU A 162 -3.10 13.31 14.54
CA LEU A 162 -4.50 13.51 14.90
C LEU A 162 -4.72 14.96 15.38
N PRO A 163 -5.65 15.74 14.77
CA PRO A 163 -6.35 15.41 13.53
C PRO A 163 -5.38 15.25 12.35
N THR A 164 -5.74 14.41 11.40
CA THR A 164 -4.92 14.19 10.19
C THR A 164 -5.21 15.25 9.13
N GLU A 165 -4.24 15.49 8.25
CA GLU A 165 -4.42 16.26 7.02
C GLU A 165 -4.37 15.37 5.76
N SER A 166 -4.36 14.04 5.95
CA SER A 166 -4.30 13.04 4.88
C SER A 166 -5.35 13.28 3.80
N ARG A 167 -4.94 13.16 2.54
CA ARG A 167 -5.79 13.27 1.36
C ARG A 167 -5.56 12.12 0.39
N VAL A 168 -6.45 12.03 -0.60
CA VAL A 168 -6.04 11.44 -1.89
C VAL A 168 -5.39 12.53 -2.71
N VAL A 169 -4.14 12.34 -3.12
CA VAL A 169 -3.36 13.33 -3.85
C VAL A 169 -2.80 12.77 -5.15
N ARG A 170 -2.46 13.65 -6.08
CA ARG A 170 -1.68 13.35 -7.28
C ARG A 170 -0.32 14.05 -7.18
N LEU A 171 0.75 13.29 -7.34
CA LEU A 171 2.12 13.78 -7.32
C LEU A 171 2.53 14.19 -8.74
N LEU A 172 2.90 15.45 -8.89
CA LEU A 172 3.26 16.08 -10.16
C LEU A 172 4.76 16.43 -10.18
N PRO A 173 5.41 16.47 -11.35
CA PRO A 173 6.83 16.80 -11.44
C PRO A 173 7.23 18.09 -10.73
N GLY A 174 8.43 18.10 -10.14
CA GLY A 174 8.99 19.23 -9.42
C GLY A 174 8.42 19.40 -8.01
N GLY A 175 8.08 18.30 -7.35
CA GLY A 175 7.56 18.29 -5.98
C GLY A 175 6.15 18.88 -5.80
N ARG A 176 5.43 19.13 -6.89
CA ARG A 176 4.06 19.68 -6.84
C ARG A 176 3.06 18.61 -6.44
N ILE A 177 2.07 19.00 -5.63
CA ILE A 177 0.99 18.12 -5.16
C ILE A 177 -0.35 18.73 -5.54
N GLU A 178 -1.14 17.98 -6.29
CA GLU A 178 -2.55 18.28 -6.53
C GLU A 178 -3.39 17.54 -5.49
N ARG A 179 -4.28 18.28 -4.83
CA ARG A 179 -5.03 17.80 -3.67
C ARG A 179 -6.44 17.41 -4.06
N GLY A 180 -6.83 16.21 -3.68
CA GLY A 180 -8.19 15.71 -3.75
C GLY A 180 -8.89 15.74 -2.40
N PRO A 181 -9.83 14.80 -2.16
CA PRO A 181 -10.63 14.75 -0.94
C PRO A 181 -9.77 14.59 0.31
N LEU A 182 -10.20 15.26 1.38
CA LEU A 182 -9.67 15.07 2.72
C LEU A 182 -10.18 13.73 3.28
N LEU A 183 -9.28 12.98 3.91
CA LEU A 183 -9.59 11.73 4.58
C LEU A 183 -9.81 11.99 6.06
N THR A 184 -10.74 11.25 6.63
CA THR A 184 -11.01 11.24 8.07
C THR A 184 -10.08 10.24 8.78
N ASP A 185 -9.76 9.13 8.11
CA ASP A 185 -8.88 8.11 8.64
C ASP A 185 -7.38 8.48 8.43
N PRO A 186 -6.59 8.67 9.50
CA PRO A 186 -5.15 8.91 9.39
C PRO A 186 -4.38 7.76 8.74
N GLN A 187 -4.92 6.54 8.79
CA GLN A 187 -4.26 5.31 8.34
C GLN A 187 -5.18 4.51 7.41
N ALA A 188 -5.88 5.21 6.51
CA ALA A 188 -6.72 4.59 5.49
C ALA A 188 -5.96 3.44 4.78
N PRO A 189 -6.59 2.26 4.60
CA PRO A 189 -5.92 1.09 4.06
C PRO A 189 -5.59 1.25 2.58
N ALA A 190 -4.87 0.25 2.05
CA ALA A 190 -4.53 0.20 0.63
C ALA A 190 -5.80 0.30 -0.24
N PRO A 191 -5.85 1.22 -1.22
CA PRO A 191 -6.99 1.34 -2.09
C PRO A 191 -7.04 0.18 -3.09
N LEU A 192 -8.22 -0.07 -3.65
CA LEU A 192 -8.35 -0.86 -4.87
C LEU A 192 -8.46 0.07 -6.08
N VAL A 193 -7.81 -0.32 -7.18
CA VAL A 193 -7.86 0.42 -8.45
C VAL A 193 -8.82 -0.31 -9.39
N LEU A 194 -9.84 0.39 -9.86
CA LEU A 194 -10.78 -0.11 -10.86
C LEU A 194 -10.20 0.01 -12.28
N PRO A 195 -10.74 -0.72 -13.28
CA PRO A 195 -10.20 -0.72 -14.65
C PRO A 195 -10.17 0.67 -15.31
N ASP A 196 -11.11 1.54 -14.97
CA ASP A 196 -11.16 2.92 -15.45
C ASP A 196 -10.16 3.83 -14.73
N GLY A 197 -9.44 3.35 -13.72
CA GLY A 197 -8.50 4.11 -12.90
C GLY A 197 -9.11 4.80 -11.69
N THR A 198 -10.40 4.59 -11.40
CA THR A 198 -11.05 5.03 -10.16
C THR A 198 -10.44 4.28 -8.96
N LEU A 199 -10.19 5.00 -7.87
CA LEU A 199 -9.73 4.41 -6.60
C LEU A 199 -10.94 4.13 -5.71
N LEU A 200 -11.02 2.93 -5.16
CA LEU A 200 -11.89 2.66 -4.03
C LEU A 200 -11.08 2.84 -2.76
N VAL A 201 -11.54 3.76 -1.90
CA VAL A 201 -10.89 4.14 -0.64
C VAL A 201 -11.86 3.86 0.49
N LEU A 202 -11.39 3.15 1.52
CA LEU A 202 -12.13 2.96 2.76
C LEU A 202 -11.69 4.04 3.75
N ASP A 203 -12.53 5.02 3.99
CA ASP A 203 -12.25 6.17 4.82
C ASP A 203 -13.17 6.16 6.05
N ALA A 204 -12.61 5.81 7.21
CA ALA A 204 -13.33 5.78 8.49
C ALA A 204 -14.67 5.00 8.43
N GLY A 205 -14.68 3.87 7.71
CA GLY A 205 -15.85 3.00 7.55
C GLY A 205 -16.83 3.41 6.44
N VAL A 206 -16.49 4.44 5.67
CA VAL A 206 -17.19 4.85 4.44
C VAL A 206 -16.39 4.38 3.23
N LEU A 207 -17.04 3.65 2.31
CA LEU A 207 -16.45 3.29 1.03
C LEU A 207 -16.65 4.44 0.04
N ARG A 208 -15.57 5.02 -0.48
CA ARG A 208 -15.57 6.12 -1.45
C ARG A 208 -15.00 5.68 -2.79
N ALA A 209 -15.55 6.20 -3.88
CA ALA A 209 -14.89 6.24 -5.18
C ALA A 209 -14.16 7.57 -5.33
N VAL A 210 -12.91 7.54 -5.79
CA VAL A 210 -12.13 8.74 -6.16
C VAL A 210 -11.68 8.60 -7.60
N GLY A 211 -12.19 9.48 -8.46
CA GLY A 211 -11.94 9.48 -9.90
C GLY A 211 -10.49 9.80 -10.25
N ARG A 212 -10.20 9.80 -11.56
CA ARG A 212 -8.87 10.21 -12.05
C ARG A 212 -8.58 11.66 -11.68
N GLU A 213 -9.57 12.54 -11.81
CA GLU A 213 -9.49 13.98 -11.52
C GLU A 213 -9.66 14.33 -10.05
N LEU A 214 -9.56 13.33 -9.17
CA LEU A 214 -9.66 13.48 -7.72
C LEU A 214 -11.02 13.98 -7.22
N ASP A 215 -12.05 13.92 -8.05
CA ASP A 215 -13.45 14.00 -7.64
C ASP A 215 -13.81 12.76 -6.82
N ASP A 216 -14.59 12.92 -5.76
CA ASP A 216 -15.02 11.80 -4.91
C ASP A 216 -16.52 11.69 -4.74
N THR A 217 -16.96 10.47 -4.45
CA THR A 217 -18.35 10.15 -4.13
C THR A 217 -18.38 9.02 -3.12
N ALA A 218 -19.14 9.20 -2.04
CA ALA A 218 -19.44 8.12 -1.09
C ALA A 218 -20.34 7.08 -1.78
N LEU A 219 -19.90 5.82 -1.76
CA LEU A 219 -20.62 4.70 -2.35
C LEU A 219 -21.48 3.97 -1.32
N ALA A 220 -20.96 3.79 -0.10
CA ALA A 220 -21.67 3.15 1.00
C ALA A 220 -21.10 3.54 2.35
N ASP A 221 -21.99 3.77 3.32
CA ASP A 221 -21.66 3.86 4.74
C ASP A 221 -21.74 2.45 5.34
N LEU A 222 -20.59 1.81 5.58
CA LEU A 222 -20.54 0.42 6.04
C LEU A 222 -20.64 0.33 7.56
N LEU A 223 -19.81 1.12 8.25
CA LEU A 223 -19.80 1.19 9.70
C LEU A 223 -19.39 2.60 10.13
N PRO A 224 -20.24 3.37 10.83
CA PRO A 224 -19.85 4.68 11.32
C PRO A 224 -18.78 4.52 12.41
N LEU A 225 -17.58 5.05 12.16
CA LEU A 225 -16.48 5.01 13.11
C LEU A 225 -16.38 6.34 13.87
N PRO A 226 -16.46 6.33 15.22
CA PRO A 226 -16.17 7.53 16.01
C PRO A 226 -14.74 8.00 15.77
N ALA A 227 -14.55 9.31 15.56
CA ALA A 227 -13.26 9.90 15.23
C ALA A 227 -12.18 9.65 16.32
N ASP A 228 -12.59 9.54 17.58
CA ASP A 228 -11.72 9.25 18.72
C ASP A 228 -11.37 7.75 18.85
N GLN A 229 -12.06 6.88 18.12
CA GLN A 229 -11.91 5.42 18.18
C GLN A 229 -11.37 4.78 16.90
N GLY A 230 -11.07 5.57 15.86
CA GLY A 230 -10.55 5.06 14.58
C GLY A 230 -9.32 4.14 14.74
N HIS A 231 -8.44 4.44 15.71
CA HIS A 231 -7.26 3.63 16.05
C HIS A 231 -7.56 2.18 16.45
N ARG A 232 -8.82 1.84 16.78
CA ARG A 232 -9.26 0.48 17.13
C ARG A 232 -9.61 -0.34 15.89
N PHE A 233 -9.79 0.29 14.74
CA PHE A 233 -10.24 -0.35 13.52
C PHE A 233 -9.07 -0.50 12.55
N THR A 234 -9.10 -1.58 11.77
CA THR A 234 -8.20 -1.78 10.64
C THR A 234 -9.03 -2.31 9.48
N GLY A 235 -8.95 -1.62 8.34
CA GLY A 235 -9.71 -1.97 7.16
C GLY A 235 -8.90 -2.72 6.11
N THR A 236 -9.57 -3.51 5.28
CA THR A 236 -9.02 -4.04 4.04
C THR A 236 -10.08 -4.03 2.94
N LEU A 237 -9.61 -3.87 1.71
CA LEU A 237 -10.42 -3.97 0.50
C LEU A 237 -9.86 -5.12 -0.35
N HIS A 238 -10.72 -6.04 -0.78
CA HIS A 238 -10.33 -7.15 -1.63
C HIS A 238 -11.27 -7.33 -2.82
N ARG A 239 -10.71 -7.31 -4.03
CA ARG A 239 -11.48 -7.60 -5.25
C ARG A 239 -11.67 -9.10 -5.38
N THR A 240 -12.91 -9.54 -5.52
CA THR A 240 -13.26 -10.94 -5.83
C THR A 240 -13.68 -11.06 -7.30
N ALA A 241 -13.87 -12.30 -7.78
CA ALA A 241 -14.42 -12.54 -9.12
C ALA A 241 -15.84 -11.95 -9.27
N GLU A 242 -16.61 -11.95 -8.18
CA GLU A 242 -18.03 -11.60 -8.15
C GLU A 242 -18.28 -10.13 -7.73
N GLY A 243 -17.29 -9.46 -7.15
CA GLY A 243 -17.44 -8.09 -6.68
C GLY A 243 -16.28 -7.63 -5.80
N LEU A 244 -16.63 -7.18 -4.60
CA LEU A 244 -15.73 -6.56 -3.63
C LEU A 244 -16.07 -7.06 -2.22
N THR A 245 -15.07 -7.56 -1.50
CA THR A 245 -15.18 -7.79 -0.06
C THR A 245 -14.50 -6.64 0.67
N VAL A 246 -15.21 -6.04 1.63
CA VAL A 246 -14.66 -5.05 2.55
C VAL A 246 -14.62 -5.65 3.94
N THR A 247 -13.49 -5.54 4.62
CA THR A 247 -13.35 -6.04 6.00
C THR A 247 -12.93 -4.93 6.93
N LEU A 248 -13.61 -4.79 8.07
CA LEU A 248 -13.19 -3.96 9.19
C LEU A 248 -12.96 -4.84 10.41
N VAL A 249 -11.73 -4.85 10.92
CA VAL A 249 -11.36 -5.56 12.14
C VAL A 249 -11.32 -4.55 13.28
N GLU A 250 -12.23 -4.69 14.24
CA GLU A 250 -12.30 -3.91 15.47
C GLU A 250 -11.55 -4.63 16.59
N ARG A 251 -10.61 -3.94 17.24
CA ARG A 251 -9.98 -4.41 18.47
C ARG A 251 -10.91 -4.17 19.67
N HIS A 252 -11.16 -5.20 20.48
CA HIS A 252 -11.96 -5.07 21.70
C HIS A 252 -11.34 -4.03 22.65
N PRO A 253 -12.14 -3.14 23.28
CA PRO A 253 -11.59 -2.01 24.02
C PRO A 253 -10.76 -2.43 25.24
N THR A 254 -11.14 -3.54 25.89
CA THR A 254 -10.54 -3.97 27.17
C THR A 254 -9.95 -5.38 27.15
N ARG A 255 -10.18 -6.18 26.10
CA ARG A 255 -9.76 -7.59 26.06
C ARG A 255 -8.64 -7.74 25.05
N MET A 256 -7.41 -7.83 25.53
CA MET A 256 -6.24 -7.98 24.67
C MET A 256 -6.36 -9.25 23.82
N GLY A 257 -6.05 -9.15 22.54
CA GLY A 257 -6.12 -10.30 21.62
C GLY A 257 -7.51 -10.64 21.09
N HIS A 258 -8.57 -9.99 21.59
CA HIS A 258 -9.93 -10.17 21.08
C HIS A 258 -10.28 -9.12 20.03
N TYR A 259 -10.86 -9.59 18.93
CA TYR A 259 -11.26 -8.77 17.81
C TYR A 259 -12.66 -9.15 17.35
N THR A 260 -13.37 -8.18 16.79
CA THR A 260 -14.60 -8.39 16.03
C THR A 260 -14.29 -8.07 14.58
N THR A 261 -14.59 -9.00 13.68
CA THR A 261 -14.43 -8.80 12.24
C THR A 261 -15.81 -8.56 11.63
N HIS A 262 -15.95 -7.43 10.95
CA HIS A 262 -17.08 -7.11 10.09
C HIS A 262 -16.64 -7.29 8.64
N ALA A 263 -17.38 -8.07 7.87
CA ALA A 263 -17.11 -8.31 6.46
C ALA A 263 -18.37 -8.03 5.63
N TRP A 264 -18.23 -7.25 4.57
CA TRP A 264 -19.30 -6.95 3.62
C TRP A 264 -18.92 -7.49 2.25
N ASP A 265 -19.84 -8.20 1.62
CA ASP A 265 -19.74 -8.54 0.21
C ASP A 265 -20.60 -7.55 -0.59
N LEU A 266 -19.95 -6.90 -1.56
CA LEU A 266 -20.51 -5.80 -2.33
C LEU A 266 -20.48 -6.13 -3.82
N ALA A 267 -21.61 -5.93 -4.51
CA ALA A 267 -21.65 -5.87 -5.96
C ALA A 267 -21.15 -4.50 -6.43
N LEU A 268 -20.30 -4.47 -7.45
CA LEU A 268 -19.80 -3.24 -8.08
C LEU A 268 -20.45 -3.05 -9.45
N HIS A 269 -21.15 -1.93 -9.61
CA HIS A 269 -21.84 -1.58 -10.85
C HIS A 269 -21.08 -0.48 -11.58
N ALA A 270 -20.71 -0.77 -12.83
CA ALA A 270 -20.03 0.17 -13.70
C ALA A 270 -20.93 1.37 -14.06
N PRO A 271 -20.33 2.55 -14.34
CA PRO A 271 -21.04 3.74 -14.81
C PRO A 271 -21.70 3.59 -16.19
#